data_AF-A0A2V8LWQ9-F1
#
_entry.id   AF-A0A2V8LWQ9-F1
#
_cell.length_a   1.000
_cell.length_b   1.000
_cell.length_c   1.000
_cell.angle_alpha   90.00
_cell.angle_beta   90.00
_cell.angle_gamma   90.00
#
_symmetry.space_group_name_H-M   'P 1'
#
loop_
_entity.id
_entity.type
_entity.pdbx_description
1 polymer ?
#
loop_
_entity_poly.entity_id
_entity_poly.type
_entity_poly.pdbx_seq_one_letter_code
_entity_poly.pdbx_strand_id
1 'polypeptide(L)'
;MQIDSIKVQLAPGTIASDTQLTFNSNSTTGNPMVDAFLGGTHNVFIKGKLAGEDGRGKFDLQEVRVDGIPVPKILIETLIDKYVKPKYPQADLKEPFDLPWGIEEITIGQGKATVVY
;
A
#
# COMPACT_ATOMS: atom_id res chain seq x y z
N MET A 1 -16.06 4.84 2.15
CA MET A 1 -14.64 5.18 1.95
C MET A 1 -14.48 5.78 0.57
N GLN A 2 -13.90 6.96 0.49
CA GLN A 2 -13.59 7.68 -0.74
C GLN A 2 -12.09 7.99 -0.77
N ILE A 3 -11.48 7.90 -1.95
CA ILE A 3 -10.11 8.37 -2.19
C ILE A 3 -10.23 9.79 -2.75
N ASP A 4 -9.67 10.77 -2.04
CA ASP A 4 -9.77 12.18 -2.45
C ASP A 4 -8.59 12.60 -3.32
N SER A 5 -7.39 12.12 -3.02
CA SER A 5 -6.22 12.31 -3.87
C SER A 5 -5.16 11.24 -3.64
N ILE A 6 -4.34 11.00 -4.66
CA ILE A 6 -3.14 10.16 -4.60
C ILE A 6 -2.00 10.91 -5.29
N LYS A 7 -0.88 11.09 -4.58
CA LYS A 7 0.36 11.62 -5.13
C LYS A 7 1.43 10.53 -5.09
N VAL A 8 1.77 10.00 -6.26
CA VAL A 8 2.81 8.96 -6.41
C VAL A 8 4.14 9.60 -6.77
N GLN A 9 5.20 9.13 -6.12
CA GLN A 9 6.58 9.55 -6.36
C GLN A 9 7.41 8.31 -6.69
N LEU A 10 8.08 8.35 -7.83
CA LEU A 10 8.97 7.28 -8.29
C LEU A 10 10.41 7.78 -8.24
N ALA A 11 11.24 7.06 -7.50
CA ALA A 11 12.68 7.23 -7.45
C ALA A 11 13.33 5.88 -7.80
N PRO A 12 14.63 5.83 -8.18
CA PRO A 12 15.30 4.58 -8.51
C PRO A 12 15.03 3.46 -7.47
N GLY A 13 14.36 2.40 -7.92
CA GLY A 13 13.97 1.23 -7.12
C GLY A 13 12.96 1.49 -5.99
N THR A 14 12.42 2.70 -5.85
CA THR A 14 11.59 3.11 -4.71
C THR A 14 10.29 3.77 -5.18
N ILE A 15 9.19 3.39 -4.55
CA ILE A 15 7.88 3.99 -4.75
C ILE A 15 7.43 4.59 -3.43
N ALA A 16 6.93 5.82 -3.48
CA ALA A 16 6.22 6.45 -2.39
C ALA A 16 4.85 6.94 -2.88
N SER A 17 3.86 6.91 -1.98
CA SER A 17 2.53 7.44 -2.23
C SER A 17 2.06 8.23 -1.02
N ASP A 18 1.50 9.40 -1.25
CA ASP A 18 0.73 10.17 -0.27
C ASP A 18 -0.74 10.17 -0.71
N THR A 19 -1.58 9.52 0.07
CA THR A 19 -2.98 9.23 -0.28
C THR A 19 -3.90 9.86 0.74
N GLN A 20 -4.82 10.70 0.30
CA GLN A 20 -5.88 11.24 1.16
C GLN A 20 -7.15 10.39 1.02
N LEU A 21 -7.63 9.89 2.16
CA LEU A 21 -8.81 9.03 2.27
C LEU A 21 -9.85 9.67 3.17
N THR A 22 -11.10 9.71 2.73
CA THR A 22 -12.23 10.08 3.59
C THR A 22 -13.09 8.86 3.91
N PHE A 23 -13.24 8.56 5.20
CA PHE A 23 -14.21 7.58 5.69
C PHE A 23 -15.50 8.31 6.06
N ASN A 24 -16.50 8.12 5.21
CA ASN A 24 -17.85 8.67 5.37
C ASN A 24 -18.74 7.79 6.25
N SER A 25 -18.16 7.09 7.23
CA SER A 25 -18.93 6.21 8.09
C SER A 25 -19.45 6.98 9.31
N ASN A 26 -20.77 7.07 9.43
CA ASN A 26 -21.45 7.51 10.66
C ASN A 26 -21.81 6.32 11.55
N SER A 27 -21.27 5.14 11.24
CA SER A 27 -21.54 3.89 11.94
C SER A 27 -20.61 3.76 13.15
N THR A 28 -21.16 3.91 14.34
CA THR A 28 -20.47 3.56 15.59
C THR A 28 -20.32 2.05 15.68
N THR A 29 -19.09 1.56 15.67
CA THR A 29 -18.74 0.15 15.91
C THR A 29 -18.84 -0.21 17.40
N GLY A 30 -19.03 0.79 18.27
CA GLY A 30 -19.05 0.63 19.73
C GLY A 30 -17.64 0.55 20.32
N ASN A 31 -16.60 0.62 19.50
CA ASN A 31 -15.21 0.70 19.93
C ASN A 31 -14.65 2.10 19.62
N PRO A 32 -14.42 2.95 20.62
CA PRO A 32 -14.03 4.36 20.41
C PRO A 32 -12.68 4.52 19.71
N MET A 33 -11.78 3.53 19.81
CA MET A 33 -10.53 3.56 19.05
C MET A 33 -10.79 3.35 17.56
N VAL A 34 -11.68 2.43 17.20
CA VAL A 34 -12.02 2.14 15.80
C VAL A 34 -12.83 3.29 15.20
N ASP A 35 -13.78 3.83 15.95
CA ASP A 35 -14.64 4.94 15.51
C ASP A 35 -13.82 6.21 15.22
N ALA A 36 -12.73 6.45 15.96
CA ALA A 36 -11.82 7.57 15.72
C ALA A 36 -11.01 7.47 14.40
N PHE A 37 -10.85 6.26 13.84
CA PHE A 37 -10.19 6.05 12.53
C PHE A 37 -11.18 5.89 11.37
N LEU A 38 -12.47 5.69 11.66
CA LEU A 38 -13.53 5.47 10.65
C LEU A 38 -14.35 6.73 10.34
N GLY A 39 -14.05 7.85 10.99
CA GLY A 39 -14.67 9.15 10.74
C GLY A 39 -13.62 10.18 10.34
N GLY A 40 -13.85 10.84 9.20
CA GLY A 40 -13.05 11.98 8.76
C GLY A 40 -12.07 11.66 7.63
N THR A 41 -11.15 12.59 7.41
CA THR A 41 -10.18 12.57 6.31
C THR A 41 -8.78 12.33 6.87
N HIS A 42 -8.10 11.30 6.37
CA HIS A 42 -6.77 10.89 6.79
C HIS A 42 -5.78 10.92 5.63
N ASN A 43 -4.54 11.30 5.92
CA ASN A 43 -3.43 11.20 4.98
C ASN A 43 -2.63 9.93 5.28
N VAL A 44 -2.54 9.03 4.31
CA VAL A 44 -1.78 7.79 4.39
C VAL A 44 -0.58 7.89 3.47
N PHE A 45 0.60 7.87 4.07
CA PHE A 45 1.86 7.80 3.36
C PHE A 45 2.40 6.37 3.38
N ILE A 46 2.83 5.87 2.23
CA ILE A 46 3.48 4.56 2.09
C ILE A 46 4.75 4.75 1.27
N LYS A 47 5.85 4.10 1.68
CA LYS A 47 7.08 4.00 0.92
C LYS A 47 7.63 2.58 0.94
N GLY A 48 8.12 2.12 -0.20
CA GLY A 48 8.75 0.82 -0.32
C GLY A 48 9.60 0.67 -1.56
N LYS A 49 10.33 -0.44 -1.63
CA LYS A 49 11.06 -0.83 -2.83
C LYS A 49 10.19 -1.74 -3.69
N LEU A 50 10.17 -1.49 -4.99
CA LEU A 50 9.54 -2.39 -5.96
C LEU A 50 10.60 -2.80 -6.98
N ALA A 51 10.70 -4.11 -7.19
CA ALA A 51 11.46 -4.70 -8.27
C ALA A 51 10.64 -5.86 -8.85
N GLY A 52 10.83 -6.14 -10.14
CA GLY A 52 10.29 -7.33 -10.78
C GLY A 52 11.26 -7.87 -11.81
N GLU A 53 11.53 -9.16 -11.76
CA GLU A 53 12.41 -9.91 -12.66
C GLU A 53 11.87 -11.33 -12.79
N ASP A 54 12.18 -12.03 -13.88
CA ASP A 54 11.74 -13.40 -14.15
C ASP A 54 10.22 -13.62 -13.98
N GLY A 55 9.41 -12.62 -14.34
CA GLY A 55 7.95 -12.65 -14.19
C GLY A 55 7.44 -12.59 -12.76
N ARG A 56 8.30 -12.26 -11.80
CA ARG A 56 7.99 -12.21 -10.36
C ARG A 56 8.29 -10.81 -9.81
N GLY A 57 7.31 -10.22 -9.13
CA GLY A 57 7.42 -8.93 -8.46
C GLY A 57 7.60 -9.07 -6.96
N LYS A 58 8.34 -8.15 -6.34
CA LYS A 58 8.40 -8.02 -4.88
C LYS A 58 8.30 -6.57 -4.46
N PHE A 59 7.39 -6.31 -3.53
CA PHE A 59 7.28 -5.02 -2.86
C PHE A 59 7.77 -5.14 -1.41
N ASP A 60 8.89 -4.48 -1.08
CA ASP A 60 9.38 -4.40 0.29
C ASP A 60 8.91 -3.09 0.93
N LEU A 61 7.94 -3.21 1.83
CA LEU A 61 7.42 -2.09 2.60
C LEU A 61 8.48 -1.57 3.58
N GLN A 62 8.82 -0.28 3.46
CA GLN A 62 9.83 0.40 4.28
C GLN A 62 9.22 1.33 5.31
N GLU A 63 8.20 2.09 4.93
CA GLU A 63 7.61 3.13 5.79
C GLU A 63 6.12 3.25 5.55
N VAL A 64 5.36 3.39 6.64
CA VAL A 64 3.97 3.80 6.61
C VAL A 64 3.76 4.89 7.64
N ARG A 65 3.05 5.95 7.25
CA ARG A 65 2.57 6.97 8.18
C ARG A 65 1.09 7.21 7.96
N VAL A 66 0.36 7.42 9.05
CA VAL A 66 -1.05 7.87 9.03
C VAL A 66 -1.09 9.20 9.76
N ASP A 67 -1.56 10.24 9.08
CA ASP A 67 -1.58 11.62 9.57
C ASP A 67 -0.20 12.08 10.10
N GLY A 68 0.86 11.62 9.41
CA GLY A 68 2.26 11.90 9.75
C GLY A 68 2.83 11.03 10.87
N ILE A 69 2.02 10.22 11.55
CA ILE A 69 2.45 9.33 12.65
C ILE A 69 2.99 8.03 12.06
N PRO A 70 4.24 7.63 12.34
CA PRO A 70 4.79 6.35 11.92
C PRO A 70 3.99 5.17 12.43
N VAL A 71 3.66 4.25 11.51
CA VAL A 71 2.96 3.01 11.84
C VAL A 71 3.95 1.85 11.76
N PRO A 72 4.07 1.02 12.82
CA PRO A 72 4.93 -0.15 12.80
C PRO A 72 4.56 -1.12 11.67
N LYS A 73 5.56 -1.62 10.93
CA LYS A 73 5.37 -2.60 9.83
C LYS A 73 4.56 -3.83 10.25
N ILE A 74 4.81 -4.35 11.46
CA ILE A 74 4.08 -5.51 11.99
C ILE A 74 2.56 -5.28 12.09
N LEU A 75 2.14 -4.05 12.38
CA LEU A 75 0.73 -3.72 12.44
C LEU A 75 0.11 -3.75 11.04
N ILE A 76 0.81 -3.20 10.05
CA ILE A 76 0.37 -3.22 8.65
C ILE A 76 0.25 -4.66 8.13
N GLU A 77 1.26 -5.49 8.40
CA GLU A 77 1.23 -6.92 8.04
C GLU A 77 0.02 -7.62 8.68
N THR A 78 -0.23 -7.38 9.98
CA THR A 78 -1.37 -7.96 10.71
C THR A 78 -2.70 -7.52 10.11
N LEU A 79 -2.83 -6.26 9.72
CA LEU A 79 -4.06 -5.73 9.09
C LEU A 79 -4.31 -6.36 7.71
N ILE A 80 -3.25 -6.55 6.92
CA ILE A 80 -3.34 -7.23 5.62
C ILE A 80 -3.77 -8.68 5.80
N ASP A 81 -3.14 -9.41 6.73
CA ASP A 81 -3.49 -10.79 7.02
C ASP A 81 -4.95 -10.94 7.48
N LYS A 82 -5.43 -10.01 8.31
CA LYS A 82 -6.77 -10.07 8.90
C LYS A 82 -7.87 -9.62 7.95
N TYR A 83 -7.64 -8.58 7.14
CA TYR A 83 -8.72 -7.91 6.39
C TYR A 83 -8.56 -7.99 4.87
N VAL A 84 -7.34 -8.14 4.34
CA VAL A 84 -7.09 -8.15 2.90
C VAL A 84 -6.99 -9.59 2.37
N LYS A 85 -6.17 -10.43 3.00
CA LYS A 85 -5.96 -11.83 2.58
C LYS A 85 -7.22 -12.67 2.47
N PRO A 86 -8.25 -12.56 3.33
CA PRO A 86 -9.47 -13.34 3.18
C PRO A 86 -10.19 -13.13 1.85
N LYS A 87 -10.04 -11.93 1.24
CA LYS A 87 -10.61 -11.60 -0.07
C LYS A 87 -9.59 -11.70 -1.21
N TYR A 88 -8.30 -11.49 -0.90
CA TYR A 88 -7.20 -11.49 -1.85
C TYR A 88 -6.06 -12.37 -1.31
N PRO A 89 -6.13 -13.71 -1.43
CA PRO A 89 -5.18 -14.61 -0.80
C PRO A 89 -3.72 -14.38 -1.22
N GLN A 90 -3.51 -13.89 -2.45
CA GLN A 90 -2.19 -13.54 -2.99
C GLN A 90 -1.60 -12.23 -2.44
N ALA A 91 -2.37 -11.43 -1.69
CA ALA A 91 -1.90 -10.17 -1.14
C ALA A 91 -1.03 -10.42 0.11
N ASP A 92 0.25 -10.73 -0.12
CA ASP A 92 1.26 -10.90 0.91
C ASP A 92 2.44 -9.96 0.67
N LEU A 93 2.83 -9.19 1.70
CA LEU A 93 4.00 -8.31 1.64
C LEU A 93 5.32 -9.05 1.82
N LYS A 94 5.29 -10.29 2.31
CA LYS A 94 6.49 -11.09 2.62
C LYS A 94 6.96 -11.86 1.42
N GLU A 95 6.01 -12.29 0.58
CA GLU A 95 6.25 -13.15 -0.56
C GLU A 95 6.28 -12.36 -1.87
N PRO A 96 7.09 -12.78 -2.86
CA PRO A 96 6.96 -12.28 -4.22
C PRO A 96 5.62 -12.73 -4.84
N PHE A 97 5.11 -11.94 -5.78
CA PHE A 97 3.88 -12.20 -6.52
C PHE A 97 4.16 -12.38 -8.01
N ASP A 98 3.28 -13.10 -8.71
CA ASP A 98 3.38 -13.23 -10.17
C ASP A 98 3.01 -11.90 -10.84
N LEU A 99 3.86 -11.43 -11.75
CA LEU A 99 3.57 -10.25 -12.54
C LEU A 99 2.47 -10.60 -13.57
N PRO A 100 1.43 -9.76 -13.70
CA PRO A 100 0.32 -10.05 -14.60
C PRO A 100 0.72 -9.85 -16.06
N TRP A 101 -0.10 -10.38 -16.97
CA TRP A 101 -0.03 -10.11 -18.42
C TRP A 101 1.29 -10.48 -19.11
N GLY A 102 2.03 -11.45 -18.55
CA GLY A 102 3.29 -11.91 -19.13
C GLY A 102 4.43 -10.90 -18.98
N ILE A 103 4.32 -9.95 -18.06
CA ILE A 103 5.42 -9.04 -17.74
C ILE A 103 6.58 -9.86 -17.19
N GLU A 104 7.78 -9.68 -17.75
CA GLU A 104 9.02 -10.32 -17.28
C GLU A 104 9.80 -9.43 -16.30
N GLU A 105 9.85 -8.11 -16.56
CA GLU A 105 10.65 -7.17 -15.76
C GLU A 105 9.88 -5.88 -15.45
N ILE A 106 10.11 -5.34 -14.24
CA ILE A 106 9.70 -3.99 -13.83
C ILE A 106 10.87 -3.27 -13.18
N THR A 107 11.31 -2.18 -13.82
CA THR A 107 12.33 -1.28 -13.28
C THR A 107 11.72 0.07 -12.89
N ILE A 108 11.92 0.51 -11.65
CA ILE A 108 11.49 1.84 -11.20
C ILE A 108 12.65 2.82 -11.35
N GLY A 109 12.45 3.85 -12.17
CA GLY A 109 13.37 4.96 -12.37
C GLY A 109 12.83 6.27 -11.80
N GLN A 110 13.59 7.35 -11.99
CA GLN A 110 13.15 8.68 -11.58
C GLN A 110 11.91 9.10 -12.38
N GLY A 111 10.78 9.27 -11.70
CA GLY A 111 9.51 9.73 -12.29
C GLY A 111 8.87 8.77 -13.29
N LYS A 112 9.38 7.53 -13.46
CA LYS A 112 8.85 6.56 -14.41
C LYS A 112 9.04 5.11 -13.95
N ALA A 113 8.18 4.23 -14.46
CA ALA A 113 8.36 2.78 -14.39
C ALA A 113 8.53 2.24 -15.82
N THR A 114 9.48 1.34 -16.00
CA THR A 114 9.70 0.63 -17.26
C THR A 114 9.25 -0.82 -17.07
N VAL A 115 8.48 -1.31 -18.04
CA VAL A 115 7.90 -2.66 -18.03
C VAL A 115 8.37 -3.39 -19.29
N VAL A 116 8.81 -4.63 -19.12
CA VAL A 116 9.22 -5.53 -20.21
C VAL A 116 8.31 -6.76 -20.19
N TYR A 117 7.96 -7.27 -21.37
CA TYR A 117 7.08 -8.43 -21.61
C TYR A 117 7.82 -9.50 -22.40
#